data_AF-A0A8B6LXD7-F1
#
_entry.id   AF-A0A8B6LXD7-F1
#
_cell.length_a   1.000
_cell.length_b   1.000
_cell.length_c   1.000
_cell.angle_alpha   90.00
_cell.angle_beta   90.00
_cell.angle_gamma   90.00
#
_symmetry.space_group_name_H-M   'P 1'
#
loop_
_entity.id
_entity.type
_entity.pdbx_description
1 polymer ?
#
loop_
_entity_poly.entity_id
_entity_poly.type
_entity_poly.pdbx_seq_one_letter_code
_entity_poly.pdbx_strand_id
1 'polypeptide(L)'
;MSERVTVYPEGGRSLVLTGNDHLATGGEGSVYVKGDTAYKVYLEPAKAIRAGMERKVAALAAIKHPGIAAPQAILRDKNGLFIGLSLPKAPGEALYKAFTNSWRDTHQFGLTETAKVVEAMRGITIAAHDHQALMVDANEMNWLVHGLLPTAIDVDSWQLPGFPATAIMPSIRDYSQNEFSEGSDWFAWAVVTFQLWTGIHPYKGTHPDFSRGALEERMRSRASLFDSKVRLPPAARLVAGIPPALRAWYELTFATGERSEPPSTFASTLATQTAPRLRVRQTLAGSLKLERLGHAGDKILAAFNGFVVARGPSGLVLWDALAKSPVADVTEGELQEVLRHEAAIVRTAGYRVVLRLRPGVSLSCRALGGPSGSNLPSTALRVWQSGNRVFALAPGVSNGLVEVDAAELGGRLVLAVRQQWPAAILSTSFFRGGFVQDCLGMPFVGVLEGDGVLQGPAEGLKGYKVAEGFGLDRSNVWLTAVRRVDGETVRLSLAFKAGRWAVEEVVVVATLGVDAAASSSGVGVLREEDALVVAKGAARKQIDRSGLAGELRLFSLGAGIGAFEDGEVMKLSLS
;
A
#
# COMPACT_ATOMS: atom_id res chain seq x y z
N MET A 1 47.08 -15.70 11.26
CA MET A 1 46.95 -15.89 12.72
C MET A 1 45.89 -14.90 13.18
N SER A 2 44.74 -15.36 13.66
CA SER A 2 43.69 -14.47 14.14
C SER A 2 44.08 -13.90 15.51
N GLU A 3 44.05 -12.57 15.61
CA GLU A 3 44.47 -11.84 16.80
C GLU A 3 43.57 -12.20 17.99
N ARG A 4 44.19 -12.57 19.13
CA ARG A 4 43.48 -12.83 20.39
C ARG A 4 43.51 -11.56 21.23
N VAL A 5 42.35 -11.11 21.68
CA VAL A 5 42.21 -9.91 22.53
C VAL A 5 41.60 -10.32 23.86
N THR A 6 42.27 -10.02 24.97
CA THR A 6 41.71 -10.22 26.31
C THR A 6 41.13 -8.90 26.80
N VAL A 7 39.84 -8.91 27.14
CA VAL A 7 39.11 -7.75 27.65
C VAL A 7 38.63 -8.00 29.08
N TYR A 8 38.50 -6.93 29.85
CA TYR A 8 38.04 -6.94 31.24
C TYR A 8 36.80 -6.04 31.35
N PRO A 9 35.59 -6.60 31.16
CA PRO A 9 34.36 -5.85 31.36
C PRO A 9 34.22 -5.40 32.81
N GLU A 10 33.73 -4.18 33.02
CA GLU A 10 33.47 -3.65 34.35
C GLU A 10 32.52 -4.55 35.16
N GLY A 11 32.91 -4.93 36.38
CA GLY A 11 32.15 -5.86 37.23
C GLY A 11 32.16 -7.33 36.78
N GLY A 12 32.87 -7.67 35.70
CA GLY A 12 32.91 -9.02 35.12
C GLY A 12 34.26 -9.74 35.31
N ARG A 13 34.29 -11.01 34.90
CA ARG A 13 35.55 -11.77 34.75
C ARG A 13 36.20 -11.44 33.40
N SER A 14 37.52 -11.60 33.31
CA SER A 14 38.24 -11.44 32.05
C SER A 14 37.72 -12.40 30.98
N LEU A 15 37.67 -11.90 29.74
CA LEU A 15 37.15 -12.61 28.59
C LEU A 15 38.19 -12.59 27.47
N VAL A 16 38.43 -13.75 26.85
CA VAL A 16 39.24 -13.85 25.64
C VAL A 16 38.32 -13.84 24.42
N LEU A 17 38.56 -12.87 23.53
CA LEU A 17 37.96 -12.73 22.21
C LEU A 17 38.94 -13.27 21.17
N THR A 18 38.43 -14.08 20.26
CA THR A 18 39.20 -14.79 19.24
C THR A 18 38.71 -14.43 17.84
N GLY A 19 39.41 -14.89 16.80
CA GLY A 19 38.94 -14.73 15.42
C GLY A 19 37.57 -15.36 15.15
N ASN A 20 37.14 -16.36 15.92
CA ASN A 20 35.81 -16.94 15.76
C ASN A 20 34.71 -16.06 16.34
N ASP A 21 35.07 -15.15 17.26
CA ASP A 21 34.15 -14.18 17.84
C ASP A 21 34.10 -12.90 16.99
N HIS A 22 35.04 -12.69 16.05
CA HIS A 22 35.12 -11.48 15.24
C HIS A 22 33.93 -11.38 14.28
N LEU A 23 33.22 -10.24 14.32
CA LEU A 23 32.09 -9.96 13.44
C LEU A 23 32.49 -9.02 12.30
N ALA A 24 33.13 -7.90 12.64
CA ALA A 24 33.52 -6.87 11.68
C ALA A 24 34.60 -5.95 12.26
N THR A 25 35.35 -5.28 11.40
CA THR A 25 36.23 -4.16 11.77
C THR A 25 35.86 -2.95 10.94
N GLY A 26 35.55 -1.85 11.62
CA GLY A 26 35.28 -0.55 11.02
C GLY A 26 36.45 0.42 11.22
N GLY A 27 36.23 1.70 10.91
CA GLY A 27 37.26 2.74 11.03
C GLY A 27 37.69 3.04 12.46
N GLU A 28 36.82 2.81 13.44
CA GLU A 28 37.08 3.17 14.85
C GLU A 28 37.42 1.96 15.74
N GLY A 29 36.99 0.76 15.36
CA GLY A 29 37.08 -0.41 16.23
C GLY A 29 36.74 -1.73 15.55
N SER A 30 37.13 -2.81 16.22
CA SER A 30 36.74 -4.19 15.90
C SER A 30 35.60 -4.62 16.81
N VAL A 31 34.57 -5.22 16.23
CA VAL A 31 33.42 -5.77 16.94
C VAL A 31 33.54 -7.29 16.98
N TYR A 32 33.41 -7.83 18.19
CA TYR A 32 33.36 -9.26 18.46
C TYR A 32 32.01 -9.61 19.09
N VAL A 33 31.49 -10.81 18.86
CA VAL A 33 30.21 -11.29 19.40
C VAL A 33 30.43 -12.61 20.13
N LYS A 34 29.96 -12.68 21.37
CA LYS A 34 30.01 -13.90 22.18
C LYS A 34 28.74 -14.04 23.00
N GLY A 35 27.94 -15.06 22.69
CA GLY A 35 26.57 -15.18 23.21
C GLY A 35 25.69 -14.02 22.72
N ASP A 36 25.00 -13.37 23.68
CA ASP A 36 24.08 -12.25 23.43
C ASP A 36 24.75 -10.87 23.61
N THR A 37 26.09 -10.84 23.72
CA THR A 37 26.86 -9.62 23.92
C THR A 37 27.80 -9.37 22.75
N ALA A 38 27.81 -8.13 22.27
CA ALA A 38 28.81 -7.61 21.36
C ALA A 38 29.86 -6.80 22.13
N TYR A 39 31.11 -6.85 21.70
CA TYR A 39 32.26 -6.20 22.30
C TYR A 39 32.96 -5.37 21.23
N LYS A 40 32.87 -4.04 21.31
CA LYS A 40 33.60 -3.12 20.42
C LYS A 40 34.91 -2.72 21.12
N VAL A 41 36.03 -3.06 20.48
CA VAL A 41 37.38 -2.70 20.93
C VAL A 41 37.94 -1.65 19.97
N TYR A 42 38.32 -0.48 20.47
CA TYR A 42 38.83 0.60 19.63
C TYR A 42 40.20 0.24 19.05
N LEU A 43 40.45 0.63 17.79
CA LEU A 43 41.76 0.43 17.14
C LEU A 43 42.83 1.33 17.74
N GLU A 44 42.46 2.53 18.20
CA GLU A 44 43.35 3.50 18.86
C GLU A 44 42.84 3.88 20.27
N PRO A 45 42.92 3.00 21.29
CA PRO A 45 42.40 3.27 22.63
C PRO A 45 42.89 4.59 23.25
N ALA A 46 44.17 4.93 23.07
CA ALA A 46 44.74 6.17 23.59
C ALA A 46 44.07 7.42 23.00
N LYS A 47 43.65 7.37 21.72
CA LYS A 47 42.90 8.45 21.06
C LYS A 47 41.48 8.53 21.61
N ALA A 48 40.81 7.39 21.80
CA ALA A 48 39.49 7.32 22.40
C ALA A 48 39.47 7.89 23.84
N ILE A 49 40.50 7.57 24.65
CA ILE A 49 40.67 8.13 26.00
C ILE A 49 40.82 9.66 25.94
N ARG A 50 41.68 10.19 25.07
CA ARG A 50 41.87 11.65 24.92
C ARG A 50 40.59 12.37 24.48
N ALA A 51 39.78 11.72 23.66
CA ALA A 51 38.46 12.21 23.25
C ALA A 51 37.38 12.09 24.34
N GLY A 52 37.70 11.52 25.50
CA GLY A 52 36.77 11.38 26.62
C GLY A 52 35.74 10.25 26.44
N MET A 53 36.00 9.27 25.57
CA MET A 53 35.04 8.21 25.22
C MET A 53 34.60 7.37 26.41
N GLU A 54 35.44 7.18 27.43
CA GLU A 54 35.05 6.46 28.65
C GLU A 54 33.85 7.13 29.35
N ARG A 55 33.90 8.46 29.51
CA ARG A 55 32.79 9.22 30.10
C ARG A 55 31.55 9.23 29.20
N LYS A 56 31.75 9.33 27.88
CA LYS A 56 30.67 9.28 26.89
C LYS A 56 29.93 7.94 26.92
N VAL A 57 30.67 6.83 26.91
CA VAL A 57 30.12 5.46 26.98
C VAL A 57 29.32 5.27 28.27
N ALA A 58 29.84 5.74 29.41
CA ALA A 58 29.11 5.69 30.67
C ALA A 58 27.79 6.48 30.62
N ALA A 59 27.78 7.66 30.00
CA ALA A 59 26.57 8.45 29.82
C ALA A 59 25.56 7.77 28.88
N LEU A 60 26.02 7.23 27.75
CA LEU A 60 25.16 6.51 26.79
C LEU A 60 24.55 5.24 27.38
N ALA A 61 25.23 4.61 28.36
CA ALA A 61 24.69 3.43 29.04
C ALA A 61 23.40 3.71 29.83
N ALA A 62 23.09 4.98 30.12
CA ALA A 62 21.83 5.37 30.76
C ALA A 62 20.61 5.24 29.83
N ILE A 63 20.79 5.22 28.51
CA ILE A 63 19.71 5.09 27.53
C ILE A 63 19.17 3.66 27.57
N LYS A 64 17.90 3.50 27.95
CA LYS A 64 17.21 2.19 28.00
C LYS A 64 16.02 2.18 27.05
N HIS A 65 16.21 1.59 25.87
CA HIS A 65 15.16 1.42 24.89
C HIS A 65 15.37 0.12 24.11
N PRO A 66 14.33 -0.72 23.87
CA PRO A 66 14.48 -2.01 23.19
C PRO A 66 14.97 -1.89 21.74
N GLY A 67 14.77 -0.74 21.10
CA GLY A 67 15.27 -0.43 19.75
C GLY A 67 16.62 0.31 19.72
N ILE A 68 17.33 0.44 20.84
CA ILE A 68 18.65 1.10 20.90
C ILE A 68 19.65 0.12 21.50
N ALA A 69 20.67 -0.26 20.74
CA ALA A 69 21.77 -1.09 21.24
C ALA A 69 22.77 -0.24 22.04
N ALA A 70 22.31 0.32 23.17
CA ALA A 70 23.12 1.20 24.02
C ALA A 70 24.25 0.43 24.74
N PRO A 71 25.36 1.09 25.11
CA PRO A 71 26.43 0.47 25.88
C PRO A 71 25.94 -0.15 27.19
N GLN A 72 26.51 -1.30 27.56
CA GLN A 72 26.20 -2.01 28.80
C GLN A 72 27.30 -1.88 29.84
N ALA A 73 28.57 -1.97 29.42
CA ALA A 73 29.72 -1.83 30.29
C ALA A 73 30.94 -1.31 29.53
N ILE A 74 31.87 -0.70 30.27
CA ILE A 74 33.19 -0.33 29.80
C ILE A 74 34.08 -1.58 29.71
N LEU A 75 34.95 -1.65 28.68
CA LEU A 75 35.99 -2.67 28.56
C LEU A 75 37.36 -2.07 28.91
N ARG A 76 38.09 -2.78 29.76
CA ARG A 76 39.48 -2.46 30.13
C ARG A 76 40.47 -3.50 29.60
N ASP A 77 41.72 -3.10 29.44
CA ASP A 77 42.85 -4.01 29.24
C ASP A 77 43.34 -4.60 30.59
N LYS A 78 44.38 -5.43 30.54
CA LYS A 78 45.00 -6.04 31.72
C LYS A 78 45.59 -5.04 32.72
N ASN A 79 45.85 -3.81 32.27
CA ASN A 79 46.42 -2.73 33.09
C ASN A 79 45.32 -1.79 33.62
N GLY A 80 44.05 -2.06 33.32
CA GLY A 80 42.92 -1.24 33.72
C GLY A 80 42.64 -0.05 32.78
N LEU A 81 43.31 0.06 31.64
CA LEU A 81 43.08 1.15 30.69
C LEU A 81 41.81 0.90 29.87
N PHE A 82 41.04 1.95 29.61
CA PHE A 82 39.87 1.92 28.73
C PHE A 82 40.27 1.51 27.30
N ILE A 83 39.62 0.49 26.76
CA ILE A 83 39.87 -0.01 25.39
C ILE A 83 38.60 -0.19 24.56
N GLY A 84 37.41 -0.04 25.13
CA GLY A 84 36.18 -0.33 24.40
C GLY A 84 34.94 -0.38 25.27
N LEU A 85 33.90 -1.01 24.73
CA LEU A 85 32.59 -1.15 25.36
C LEU A 85 31.92 -2.48 24.99
N SER A 86 31.03 -2.95 25.86
CA SER A 86 30.07 -4.00 25.53
C SER A 86 28.70 -3.42 25.19
N LEU A 87 27.97 -4.12 24.33
CA LEU A 87 26.68 -3.75 23.76
C LEU A 87 25.79 -5.01 23.74
N PRO A 88 24.45 -4.89 23.80
CA PRO A 88 23.60 -6.02 23.48
C PRO A 88 23.81 -6.41 22.01
N LYS A 89 23.80 -7.72 21.72
CA LYS A 89 23.80 -8.20 20.33
C LYS A 89 22.43 -7.90 19.72
N ALA A 90 22.36 -6.89 18.86
CA ALA A 90 21.15 -6.58 18.11
C ALA A 90 20.85 -7.69 17.08
N PRO A 91 19.60 -8.20 17.01
CA PRO A 91 19.21 -9.20 16.02
C PRO A 91 18.93 -8.56 14.66
N GLY A 92 18.86 -9.39 13.62
CA GLY A 92 18.39 -8.98 12.30
C GLY A 92 19.49 -8.64 11.30
N GLU A 93 19.09 -8.01 10.20
CA GLU A 93 19.97 -7.66 9.09
C GLU A 93 20.00 -6.15 8.85
N ALA A 94 21.05 -5.64 8.22
CA ALA A 94 21.15 -4.22 7.88
C ALA A 94 19.99 -3.75 6.99
N LEU A 95 19.44 -2.57 7.31
CA LEU A 95 18.22 -2.03 6.72
C LEU A 95 18.29 -1.88 5.20
N TYR A 96 19.49 -1.59 4.66
CA TYR A 96 19.67 -1.43 3.21
C TYR A 96 19.23 -2.65 2.39
N LYS A 97 19.23 -3.86 2.96
CA LYS A 97 18.73 -5.05 2.26
C LYS A 97 17.25 -4.92 1.90
N ALA A 98 16.46 -4.31 2.79
CA ALA A 98 15.04 -4.02 2.60
C ALA A 98 14.77 -2.91 1.57
N PHE A 99 15.81 -2.31 0.99
CA PHE A 99 15.64 -1.39 -0.14
C PHE A 99 15.41 -2.13 -1.46
N THR A 100 15.85 -3.38 -1.57
CA THR A 100 15.73 -4.19 -2.79
C THR A 100 14.37 -4.89 -2.88
N ASN A 101 13.78 -4.97 -4.09
CA ASN A 101 12.49 -5.67 -4.27
C ASN A 101 12.63 -7.17 -3.98
N SER A 102 13.73 -7.82 -4.40
CA SER A 102 13.93 -9.26 -4.19
C SER A 102 13.94 -9.67 -2.71
N TRP A 103 14.62 -8.91 -1.84
CA TRP A 103 14.59 -9.19 -0.41
C TRP A 103 13.18 -9.00 0.14
N ARG A 104 12.50 -7.91 -0.24
CA ARG A 104 11.14 -7.61 0.23
C ARG A 104 10.13 -8.67 -0.18
N ASP A 105 10.18 -9.15 -1.42
CA ASP A 105 9.27 -10.18 -1.93
C ASP A 105 9.46 -11.50 -1.15
N THR A 106 10.71 -11.87 -0.87
CA THR A 106 11.05 -13.07 -0.09
C THR A 106 10.55 -12.98 1.35
N HIS A 107 10.53 -11.78 1.93
CA HIS A 107 10.17 -11.54 3.33
C HIS A 107 8.74 -10.99 3.50
N GLN A 108 7.93 -10.96 2.44
CA GLN A 108 6.57 -10.39 2.44
C GLN A 108 6.53 -8.95 3.00
N PHE A 109 7.58 -8.17 2.74
CA PHE A 109 7.77 -6.84 3.30
C PHE A 109 7.11 -5.77 2.42
N GLY A 110 5.82 -5.55 2.63
CA GLY A 110 4.98 -4.63 1.86
C GLY A 110 4.95 -3.19 2.39
N LEU A 111 3.97 -2.40 1.93
CA LEU A 111 3.79 -1.01 2.35
C LEU A 111 3.38 -0.92 3.83
N THR A 112 2.53 -1.83 4.30
CA THR A 112 2.10 -1.90 5.71
C THR A 112 3.27 -2.19 6.64
N GLU A 113 4.14 -3.12 6.27
CA GLU A 113 5.34 -3.49 7.02
C GLU A 113 6.34 -2.32 7.03
N THR A 114 6.46 -1.62 5.90
CA THR A 114 7.28 -0.40 5.81
C THR A 114 6.78 0.69 6.75
N ALA A 115 5.47 0.96 6.78
CA ALA A 115 4.89 1.94 7.69
C ALA A 115 5.21 1.63 9.15
N LYS A 116 5.06 0.36 9.57
CA LYS A 116 5.37 -0.08 10.94
C LYS A 116 6.84 0.10 11.31
N VAL A 117 7.76 -0.27 10.41
CA VAL A 117 9.20 -0.08 10.66
C VAL A 117 9.55 1.40 10.72
N VAL A 118 9.03 2.23 9.82
CA VAL A 118 9.26 3.68 9.81
C VAL A 118 8.71 4.33 11.08
N GLU A 119 7.53 3.93 11.56
CA GLU A 119 7.00 4.42 12.85
C GLU A 119 7.89 4.04 14.02
N ALA A 120 8.35 2.79 14.07
CA ALA A 120 9.24 2.33 15.13
C ALA A 120 10.59 3.06 15.10
N MET A 121 11.15 3.33 13.91
CA MET A 121 12.35 4.15 13.76
C MET A 121 12.11 5.58 14.28
N ARG A 122 10.96 6.20 13.97
CA ARG A 122 10.59 7.51 14.51
C ARG A 122 10.57 7.50 16.04
N GLY A 123 9.92 6.50 16.65
CA GLY A 123 9.90 6.35 18.11
C GLY A 123 11.28 6.17 18.74
N ILE A 124 12.19 5.46 18.07
CA ILE A 124 13.59 5.29 18.51
C ILE A 124 14.35 6.62 18.46
N THR A 125 14.16 7.42 17.41
CA THR A 125 14.80 8.74 17.30
C THR A 125 14.27 9.72 18.35
N ILE A 126 12.96 9.73 18.63
CA ILE A 126 12.38 10.50 19.74
C ILE A 126 13.01 10.08 21.07
N ALA A 127 13.11 8.78 21.34
CA ALA A 127 13.73 8.29 22.57
C ALA A 127 15.21 8.70 22.70
N ALA A 128 15.96 8.81 21.60
CA ALA A 128 17.31 9.35 21.63
C ALA A 128 17.32 10.85 21.99
N HIS A 129 16.44 11.64 21.37
CA HIS A 129 16.31 13.08 21.61
C HIS A 129 15.85 13.39 23.04
N ASP A 130 14.95 12.59 23.62
CA ASP A 130 14.52 12.69 25.03
C ASP A 130 15.70 12.52 26.02
N HIS A 131 16.76 11.82 25.61
CA HIS A 131 18.00 11.66 26.35
C HIS A 131 19.07 12.70 25.99
N GLN A 132 18.71 13.76 25.28
CA GLN A 132 19.61 14.78 24.73
C GLN A 132 20.72 14.19 23.84
N ALA A 133 20.45 13.05 23.22
CA ALA A 133 21.39 12.37 22.34
C ALA A 133 20.99 12.59 20.88
N LEU A 134 21.94 13.01 20.05
CA LEU A 134 21.76 13.06 18.60
C LEU A 134 22.40 11.83 17.96
N MET A 135 21.67 11.16 17.09
CA MET A 135 22.13 9.93 16.43
C MET A 135 23.24 10.21 15.41
N VAL A 136 23.18 11.37 14.74
CA VAL A 136 24.15 11.92 13.79
C VAL A 136 24.32 11.07 12.53
N ASP A 137 24.96 9.90 12.62
CA ASP A 137 25.22 9.02 11.47
C ASP A 137 24.24 7.84 11.41
N ALA A 138 22.94 8.12 11.55
CA ALA A 138 21.86 7.13 11.51
C ALA A 138 21.58 6.59 10.09
N ASN A 139 22.62 6.27 9.33
CA ASN A 139 22.55 5.78 7.94
C ASN A 139 22.00 4.35 7.87
N GLU A 140 21.72 3.86 6.65
CA GLU A 140 21.09 2.56 6.40
C GLU A 140 21.87 1.33 6.89
N MET A 141 23.15 1.48 7.24
CA MET A 141 23.97 0.41 7.83
C MET A 141 23.93 0.42 9.37
N ASN A 142 23.60 1.56 9.97
CA ASN A 142 23.46 1.73 11.42
C ASN A 142 22.05 1.42 11.94
N TRP A 143 21.21 0.84 11.08
CA TRP A 143 19.92 0.24 11.42
C TRP A 143 19.93 -1.25 11.08
N LEU A 144 19.63 -2.08 12.07
CA LEU A 144 19.27 -3.48 11.84
C LEU A 144 17.75 -3.65 11.90
N VAL A 145 17.21 -4.60 11.14
CA VAL A 145 15.79 -4.96 11.17
C VAL A 145 15.61 -6.45 11.37
N HIS A 146 14.82 -6.83 12.36
CA HIS A 146 14.40 -8.21 12.61
C HIS A 146 12.87 -8.30 12.52
N GLY A 147 12.36 -8.80 11.38
CA GLY A 147 10.95 -8.72 11.05
C GLY A 147 10.51 -7.26 10.92
N LEU A 148 9.73 -6.76 11.88
CA LEU A 148 9.23 -5.37 11.94
C LEU A 148 9.89 -4.53 13.03
N LEU A 149 10.91 -5.07 13.70
CA LEU A 149 11.58 -4.43 14.82
C LEU A 149 12.92 -3.83 14.36
N PRO A 150 13.01 -2.50 14.18
CA PRO A 150 14.28 -1.84 13.94
C PRO A 150 15.09 -1.71 15.23
N THR A 151 16.42 -1.74 15.10
CA THR A 151 17.36 -1.45 16.19
C THR A 151 18.47 -0.55 15.68
N ALA A 152 18.67 0.59 16.34
CA ALA A 152 19.79 1.46 16.08
C ALA A 152 21.07 0.90 16.74
N ILE A 153 22.15 0.84 15.98
CA ILE A 153 23.47 0.37 16.42
C ILE A 153 24.50 1.50 16.32
N ASP A 154 25.74 1.21 16.70
CA ASP A 154 26.86 2.16 16.69
C ASP A 154 26.59 3.40 17.57
N VAL A 155 25.90 3.18 18.71
CA VAL A 155 25.43 4.22 19.63
C VAL A 155 26.56 5.04 20.25
N ASP A 156 27.78 4.49 20.33
CA ASP A 156 28.95 5.22 20.81
C ASP A 156 29.40 6.35 19.85
N SER A 157 28.94 6.35 18.60
CA SER A 157 29.15 7.45 17.65
C SER A 157 28.25 8.67 17.93
N TRP A 158 27.12 8.49 18.63
CA TRP A 158 26.10 9.53 18.84
C TRP A 158 26.64 10.75 19.58
N GLN A 159 26.10 11.93 19.33
CA GLN A 159 26.49 13.15 20.05
C GLN A 159 25.72 13.30 21.36
N LEU A 160 26.43 13.68 22.42
CA LEU A 160 25.87 14.08 23.71
C LEU A 160 26.37 15.49 24.08
N PRO A 161 25.74 16.19 25.03
CA PRO A 161 26.29 17.44 25.57
C PRO A 161 27.73 17.24 26.05
N GLY A 162 28.65 18.05 25.52
CA GLY A 162 30.09 17.95 25.81
C GLY A 162 30.85 16.85 25.07
N PHE A 163 30.17 16.04 24.24
CA PHE A 163 30.76 14.98 23.43
C PHE A 163 30.29 15.10 21.97
N PRO A 164 30.89 16.03 21.19
CA PRO A 164 30.49 16.25 19.80
C PRO A 164 30.79 15.04 18.93
N ALA A 165 29.90 14.74 17.98
CA ALA A 165 30.20 13.77 16.93
C ALA A 165 31.17 14.37 15.91
N THR A 166 31.95 13.51 15.25
CA THR A 166 33.02 13.94 14.34
C THR A 166 32.84 13.48 12.91
N ALA A 167 31.93 12.56 12.66
CA ALA A 167 31.69 11.97 11.35
C ALA A 167 30.20 11.75 11.11
N ILE A 168 29.82 11.86 9.84
CA ILE A 168 28.51 11.52 9.31
C ILE A 168 28.71 11.07 7.87
N MET A 169 27.95 10.07 7.42
CA MET A 169 28.01 9.63 6.05
C MET A 169 27.51 10.75 5.10
N PRO A 170 28.27 11.08 4.03
CA PRO A 170 27.90 12.15 3.10
C PRO A 170 26.51 12.03 2.47
N SER A 171 25.96 10.81 2.32
CA SER A 171 24.64 10.57 1.73
C SER A 171 23.48 11.06 2.60
N ILE A 172 23.60 10.97 3.93
CA ILE A 172 22.54 11.36 4.86
C ILE A 172 22.79 12.73 5.50
N ARG A 173 23.93 13.37 5.21
CA ARG A 173 24.30 14.66 5.78
C ARG A 173 23.38 15.78 5.31
N ASP A 174 22.85 16.54 6.27
CA ASP A 174 22.21 17.82 5.97
C ASP A 174 23.26 18.89 5.66
N TYR A 175 23.49 19.16 4.37
CA TYR A 175 24.45 20.17 3.93
C TYR A 175 23.98 21.62 4.13
N SER A 176 22.74 21.84 4.58
CA SER A 176 22.24 23.18 4.89
C SER A 176 22.57 23.65 6.30
N GLN A 177 23.07 22.75 7.16
CA GLN A 177 23.48 23.07 8.52
C GLN A 177 24.96 22.76 8.74
N ASN A 178 25.60 23.57 9.60
CA ASN A 178 27.01 23.43 9.95
C ASN A 178 27.22 22.63 11.25
N GLU A 179 26.16 22.47 12.05
CA GLU A 179 26.18 21.78 13.33
C GLU A 179 25.11 20.68 13.36
N PHE A 180 25.36 19.65 14.17
CA PHE A 180 24.37 18.60 14.40
C PHE A 180 23.29 19.07 15.37
N SER A 181 22.05 18.81 15.00
CA SER A 181 20.84 19.12 15.76
C SER A 181 19.82 17.99 15.61
N GLU A 182 18.76 17.98 16.42
CA GLU A 182 17.62 17.07 16.21
C GLU A 182 17.06 17.20 14.79
N GLY A 183 17.06 18.42 14.23
CA GLY A 183 16.66 18.65 12.85
C GLY A 183 17.56 17.97 11.83
N SER A 184 18.87 17.92 12.07
CA SER A 184 19.79 17.17 11.21
C SER A 184 19.59 15.66 11.31
N ASP A 185 19.21 15.15 12.49
CA ASP A 185 18.81 13.74 12.67
C ASP A 185 17.52 13.45 11.91
N TRP A 186 16.53 14.35 11.97
CA TRP A 186 15.29 14.19 11.21
C TRP A 186 15.54 14.21 9.70
N PHE A 187 16.49 15.00 9.22
CA PHE A 187 16.92 14.94 7.82
C PHE A 187 17.57 13.58 7.48
N ALA A 188 18.49 13.08 8.30
CA ALA A 188 19.10 11.76 8.09
C ALA A 188 18.06 10.64 8.12
N TRP A 189 17.17 10.68 9.11
CA TRP A 189 16.00 9.80 9.22
C TRP A 189 15.14 9.86 7.96
N ALA A 190 14.90 11.06 7.43
CA ALA A 190 14.11 11.25 6.23
C ALA A 190 14.75 10.54 5.03
N VAL A 191 16.06 10.72 4.84
CA VAL A 191 16.79 10.09 3.74
C VAL A 191 16.67 8.56 3.82
N VAL A 192 16.95 7.98 4.99
CA VAL A 192 16.98 6.52 5.16
C VAL A 192 15.59 5.90 5.02
N THR A 193 14.58 6.48 5.66
CA THR A 193 13.21 5.97 5.60
C THR A 193 12.59 6.18 4.22
N PHE A 194 12.95 7.25 3.52
CA PHE A 194 12.57 7.45 2.12
C PHE A 194 13.16 6.36 1.20
N GLN A 195 14.42 5.96 1.42
CA GLN A 195 15.02 4.82 0.71
C GLN A 195 14.30 3.51 1.01
N LEU A 196 13.80 3.32 2.22
CA LEU A 196 13.00 2.15 2.57
C LEU A 196 11.70 2.10 1.75
N TRP A 197 11.01 3.23 1.61
CA TRP A 197 9.80 3.35 0.80
C TRP A 197 10.06 3.13 -0.70
N THR A 198 11.06 3.82 -1.25
CA THR A 198 11.23 3.94 -2.70
C THR A 198 12.32 3.06 -3.30
N GLY A 199 13.20 2.51 -2.47
CA GLY A 199 14.36 1.71 -2.89
C GLY A 199 15.52 2.54 -3.43
N ILE A 200 15.40 3.87 -3.46
CA ILE A 200 16.43 4.78 -3.95
C ILE A 200 16.56 6.02 -3.06
N HIS A 201 17.72 6.66 -3.11
CA HIS A 201 17.97 7.91 -2.40
C HIS A 201 17.06 9.04 -2.89
N PRO A 202 16.57 9.96 -2.02
CA PRO A 202 15.69 11.07 -2.43
C PRO A 202 16.30 12.02 -3.47
N TYR A 203 17.63 12.05 -3.56
CA TYR A 203 18.40 12.84 -4.53
C TYR A 203 19.08 11.98 -5.61
N LYS A 204 18.60 10.75 -5.86
CA LYS A 204 18.99 9.92 -7.02
C LYS A 204 17.98 10.06 -8.18
N GLY A 205 18.25 9.41 -9.31
CA GLY A 205 17.54 9.62 -10.57
C GLY A 205 18.34 10.48 -11.56
N THR A 206 17.77 10.70 -12.76
CA THR A 206 18.38 11.54 -13.79
C THR A 206 17.77 12.94 -13.73
N HIS A 207 18.60 13.97 -13.62
CA HIS A 207 18.19 15.37 -13.67
C HIS A 207 18.98 16.08 -14.78
N PRO A 208 18.34 16.87 -15.67
CA PRO A 208 19.01 17.51 -16.80
C PRO A 208 20.12 18.49 -16.39
N ASP A 209 19.93 19.18 -15.27
CA ASP A 209 20.85 20.22 -14.79
C ASP A 209 22.04 19.68 -13.96
N PHE A 210 22.13 18.36 -13.72
CA PHE A 210 23.19 17.76 -12.89
C PHE A 210 23.87 16.58 -13.58
N SER A 211 25.18 16.43 -13.35
CA SER A 211 25.93 15.29 -13.85
C SER A 211 25.54 13.97 -13.16
N ARG A 212 25.84 12.84 -13.80
CA ARG A 212 25.63 11.52 -13.18
C ARG A 212 26.48 11.40 -11.93
N GLY A 213 25.85 11.09 -10.80
CA GLY A 213 26.55 10.91 -9.52
C GLY A 213 26.76 12.20 -8.70
N ALA A 214 26.23 13.34 -9.14
CA ALA A 214 26.28 14.63 -8.42
C ALA A 214 25.32 14.67 -7.20
N LEU A 215 25.44 13.70 -6.29
CA LEU A 215 24.53 13.55 -5.16
C LEU A 215 24.59 14.73 -4.20
N GLU A 216 25.79 15.11 -3.77
CA GLU A 216 25.99 16.23 -2.85
C GLU A 216 25.51 17.54 -3.46
N GLU A 217 25.84 17.80 -4.73
CA GLU A 217 25.42 19.00 -5.45
C GLU A 217 23.89 19.11 -5.50
N ARG A 218 23.21 17.99 -5.77
CA ARG A 218 21.74 17.91 -5.75
C ARG A 218 21.16 18.13 -4.36
N MET A 219 21.79 17.59 -3.31
CA MET A 219 21.36 17.81 -1.93
C MET A 219 21.49 19.28 -1.53
N ARG A 220 22.62 19.92 -1.86
CA ARG A 220 22.84 21.36 -1.64
C ARG A 220 21.85 22.23 -2.40
N SER A 221 21.53 21.83 -3.63
CA SER A 221 20.58 22.54 -4.49
C SER A 221 19.11 22.19 -4.21
N ARG A 222 18.83 21.29 -3.26
CA ARG A 222 17.49 20.76 -2.94
C ARG A 222 16.77 20.16 -4.16
N ALA A 223 17.53 19.71 -5.15
CA ALA A 223 17.05 19.09 -6.37
C ALA A 223 16.73 17.61 -6.13
N SER A 224 15.73 17.34 -5.28
CA SER A 224 15.26 15.99 -4.97
C SER A 224 14.41 15.42 -6.09
N LEU A 225 13.99 14.16 -5.98
CA LEU A 225 13.03 13.53 -6.91
C LEU A 225 11.65 14.17 -6.96
N PHE A 226 11.33 15.06 -6.02
CA PHE A 226 10.10 15.86 -6.08
C PHE A 226 10.21 17.00 -7.11
N ASP A 227 11.42 17.31 -7.58
CA ASP A 227 11.60 18.17 -8.75
C ASP A 227 11.05 17.47 -10.00
N SER A 228 10.12 18.15 -10.67
CA SER A 228 9.47 17.72 -11.93
C SER A 228 10.45 17.33 -13.05
N LYS A 229 11.69 17.82 -13.02
CA LYS A 229 12.75 17.51 -13.99
C LYS A 229 13.40 16.15 -13.74
N VAL A 230 13.20 15.53 -12.57
CA VAL A 230 13.81 14.25 -12.24
C VAL A 230 13.08 13.09 -12.91
N ARG A 231 13.86 12.22 -13.55
CA ARG A 231 13.38 10.94 -14.07
C ARG A 231 13.89 9.81 -13.18
N LEU A 232 12.96 9.01 -12.67
CA LEU A 232 13.26 7.87 -11.81
C LEU A 232 13.69 6.64 -12.62
N PRO A 233 14.63 5.82 -12.11
CA PRO A 233 14.94 4.54 -12.73
C PRO A 233 13.76 3.57 -12.56
N PRO A 234 13.54 2.62 -13.50
CA PRO A 234 12.41 1.68 -13.43
C PRO A 234 12.36 0.83 -12.15
N ALA A 235 13.51 0.59 -11.50
CA ALA A 235 13.61 -0.18 -10.27
C ALA A 235 13.11 0.58 -9.02
N ALA A 236 12.95 1.91 -9.10
CA ALA A 236 12.45 2.71 -7.99
C ALA A 236 10.94 2.47 -7.78
N ARG A 237 10.56 2.24 -6.53
CA ARG A 237 9.15 2.17 -6.12
C ARG A 237 8.56 3.58 -6.07
N LEU A 238 7.27 3.67 -6.37
CA LEU A 238 6.56 4.94 -6.47
C LEU A 238 6.35 5.60 -5.11
N VAL A 239 6.60 6.92 -5.03
CA VAL A 239 6.33 7.75 -3.84
C VAL A 239 4.87 7.73 -3.39
N ALA A 240 3.94 7.32 -4.25
CA ALA A 240 2.52 7.15 -3.93
C ALA A 240 2.25 5.99 -2.94
N GLY A 241 3.25 5.15 -2.65
CA GLY A 241 3.16 4.16 -1.58
C GLY A 241 3.35 4.74 -0.17
N ILE A 242 3.85 5.98 -0.06
CA ILE A 242 4.12 6.66 1.21
C ILE A 242 2.81 7.27 1.76
N PRO A 243 2.52 7.14 3.07
CA PRO A 243 1.38 7.82 3.70
C PRO A 243 1.36 9.33 3.40
N PRO A 244 0.19 9.94 3.07
CA PRO A 244 0.15 11.31 2.54
C PRO A 244 0.80 12.38 3.42
N ALA A 245 0.51 12.36 4.74
CA ALA A 245 1.10 13.31 5.69
C ALA A 245 2.63 13.21 5.71
N LEU A 246 3.15 11.98 5.73
CA LEU A 246 4.58 11.72 5.71
C LEU A 246 5.21 12.08 4.36
N ARG A 247 4.51 11.84 3.25
CA ARG A 247 4.97 12.23 1.91
C ARG A 247 5.10 13.74 1.77
N ALA A 248 4.11 14.49 2.24
CA ALA A 248 4.15 15.95 2.25
C ALA A 248 5.31 16.45 3.12
N TRP A 249 5.53 15.84 4.28
CA TRP A 249 6.67 16.16 5.12
C TRP A 249 8.00 15.85 4.41
N TYR A 250 8.17 14.71 3.75
CA TYR A 250 9.39 14.44 2.96
C TYR A 250 9.63 15.48 1.86
N GLU A 251 8.57 15.88 1.16
CA GLU A 251 8.67 16.90 0.11
C GLU A 251 9.14 18.24 0.70
N LEU A 252 8.57 18.69 1.81
CA LEU A 252 9.03 19.88 2.52
C LEU A 252 10.48 19.72 3.02
N THR A 253 10.84 18.54 3.53
CA THR A 253 12.19 18.26 4.04
C THR A 253 13.24 18.35 2.92
N PHE A 254 12.94 17.81 1.74
CA PHE A 254 13.90 17.74 0.63
C PHE A 254 13.85 18.92 -0.34
N ALA A 255 12.71 19.62 -0.46
CA ALA A 255 12.55 20.74 -1.38
C ALA A 255 12.71 22.10 -0.69
N THR A 256 12.12 22.28 0.50
CA THR A 256 12.04 23.60 1.17
C THR A 256 12.89 23.70 2.44
N GLY A 257 13.39 22.57 2.96
CA GLY A 257 14.29 22.53 4.10
C GLY A 257 13.60 22.33 5.46
N GLU A 258 12.44 21.67 5.51
CA GLU A 258 11.77 21.29 6.76
C GLU A 258 12.66 20.37 7.62
N ARG A 259 12.68 20.58 8.95
CA ARG A 259 13.56 19.88 9.92
C ARG A 259 12.85 19.51 11.22
N SER A 260 11.55 19.76 11.31
CA SER A 260 10.73 19.33 12.45
C SER A 260 10.58 17.81 12.49
N GLU A 261 10.16 17.30 13.63
CA GLU A 261 9.77 15.90 13.79
C GLU A 261 8.74 15.47 12.72
N PRO A 262 8.92 14.32 12.05
CA PRO A 262 7.99 13.84 11.05
C PRO A 262 6.64 13.46 11.67
N PRO A 263 5.52 13.62 10.94
CA PRO A 263 4.24 13.10 11.40
C PRO A 263 4.28 11.58 11.51
N SER A 264 3.47 11.01 12.41
CA SER A 264 3.29 9.57 12.48
C SER A 264 2.85 9.02 11.12
N THR A 265 3.38 7.85 10.76
CA THR A 265 2.95 7.09 9.57
C THR A 265 1.47 6.70 9.63
N PHE A 266 0.88 6.70 10.83
CA PHE A 266 -0.53 6.44 11.10
C PHE A 266 -1.34 7.72 11.34
N ALA A 267 -0.72 8.90 11.27
CA ALA A 267 -1.43 10.17 11.45
C ALA A 267 -2.45 10.36 10.31
N SER A 268 -3.73 10.45 10.68
CA SER A 268 -4.75 10.99 9.79
C SER A 268 -4.50 12.49 9.63
N THR A 269 -4.35 12.96 8.40
CA THR A 269 -4.27 14.40 8.11
C THR A 269 -5.65 15.01 8.30
N LEU A 270 -5.94 15.49 9.52
CA LEU A 270 -6.99 16.48 9.73
C LEU A 270 -6.42 17.82 9.25
N ALA A 271 -6.64 18.16 7.98
CA ALA A 271 -6.38 19.49 7.47
C ALA A 271 -7.50 19.91 6.51
N THR A 272 -8.34 20.79 7.04
CA THR A 272 -9.36 21.60 6.41
C THR A 272 -8.75 22.45 5.30
N GLN A 273 -9.05 22.15 4.03
CA GLN A 273 -8.99 23.14 2.95
C GLN A 273 -10.21 23.00 2.05
N THR A 274 -11.22 23.81 2.36
CA THR A 274 -12.32 24.12 1.45
C THR A 274 -11.79 24.97 0.30
N ALA A 275 -11.45 24.33 -0.81
CA ALA A 275 -11.40 25.00 -2.11
C ALA A 275 -12.84 25.35 -2.57
N PRO A 276 -13.06 26.48 -3.26
CA PRO A 276 -14.41 26.93 -3.61
C PRO A 276 -15.06 25.94 -4.57
N ARG A 277 -16.11 25.27 -4.08
CA ARG A 277 -17.00 24.44 -4.88
C ARG A 277 -17.77 25.33 -5.85
N LEU A 278 -17.40 25.35 -7.12
CA LEU A 278 -18.28 25.83 -8.18
C LEU A 278 -19.33 24.74 -8.44
N ARG A 279 -20.38 24.72 -7.60
CA ARG A 279 -21.55 23.85 -7.77
C ARG A 279 -22.57 24.57 -8.67
N VAL A 280 -22.73 24.12 -9.90
CA VAL A 280 -23.97 24.36 -10.64
C VAL A 280 -25.02 23.43 -10.04
N ARG A 281 -25.81 23.95 -9.08
CA ARG A 281 -26.99 23.27 -8.53
C ARG A 281 -28.15 23.44 -9.52
N GLN A 282 -28.54 22.35 -10.19
CA GLN A 282 -29.95 22.17 -10.58
C GLN A 282 -30.53 21.05 -9.72
N THR A 283 -31.07 21.43 -8.57
CA THR A 283 -31.87 20.53 -7.73
C THR A 283 -33.24 20.41 -8.36
N LEU A 284 -33.49 19.35 -9.13
CA LEU A 284 -34.85 18.98 -9.52
C LEU A 284 -35.39 18.00 -8.48
N ALA A 285 -36.55 18.31 -7.90
CA ALA A 285 -37.24 17.45 -6.95
C ALA A 285 -37.46 16.05 -7.57
N GLY A 286 -37.11 15.00 -6.84
CA GLY A 286 -37.42 13.61 -7.15
C GLY A 286 -37.60 12.88 -5.83
N SER A 287 -38.54 11.94 -5.76
CA SER A 287 -38.78 11.18 -4.53
C SER A 287 -38.17 9.79 -4.63
N LEU A 288 -37.47 9.39 -3.57
CA LEU A 288 -36.87 8.07 -3.41
C LEU A 288 -37.89 7.14 -2.75
N LYS A 289 -38.14 5.98 -3.35
CA LYS A 289 -38.93 4.90 -2.74
C LYS A 289 -38.09 3.65 -2.56
N LEU A 290 -38.14 3.08 -1.36
CA LEU A 290 -37.51 1.79 -1.05
C LEU A 290 -38.60 0.73 -0.87
N GLU A 291 -38.48 -0.37 -1.62
CA GLU A 291 -39.29 -1.58 -1.42
C GLU A 291 -38.41 -2.62 -0.73
N ARG A 292 -38.81 -3.05 0.48
CA ARG A 292 -38.12 -4.15 1.18
C ARG A 292 -38.30 -5.46 0.42
N LEU A 293 -37.19 -6.14 0.12
CA LEU A 293 -37.18 -7.43 -0.57
C LEU A 293 -36.97 -8.60 0.41
N GLY A 294 -36.25 -8.38 1.50
CA GLY A 294 -36.03 -9.36 2.57
C GLY A 294 -34.77 -9.06 3.38
N HIS A 295 -34.39 -10.00 4.25
CA HIS A 295 -33.24 -9.87 5.15
C HIS A 295 -32.14 -10.86 4.74
N ALA A 296 -30.90 -10.37 4.55
CA ALA A 296 -29.77 -11.19 4.09
C ALA A 296 -28.74 -11.54 5.19
N GLY A 297 -28.75 -10.84 6.33
CA GLY A 297 -27.81 -11.01 7.43
C GLY A 297 -27.18 -9.68 7.87
N ASP A 298 -26.34 -9.69 8.91
CA ASP A 298 -25.95 -8.47 9.64
C ASP A 298 -24.94 -7.58 8.89
N LYS A 299 -24.19 -8.15 7.94
CA LYS A 299 -23.15 -7.42 7.19
C LYS A 299 -22.95 -7.98 5.79
N ILE A 300 -23.04 -7.11 4.77
CA ILE A 300 -22.62 -7.46 3.41
C ILE A 300 -21.10 -7.53 3.31
N LEU A 301 -20.64 -8.56 2.60
CA LEU A 301 -19.25 -8.74 2.20
C LEU A 301 -19.06 -8.56 0.69
N ALA A 302 -20.06 -8.92 -0.12
CA ALA A 302 -20.07 -8.68 -1.56
C ALA A 302 -21.49 -8.63 -2.12
N ALA A 303 -21.67 -7.93 -3.24
CA ALA A 303 -22.92 -7.94 -4.00
C ALA A 303 -22.64 -7.88 -5.50
N PHE A 304 -23.30 -8.75 -6.26
CA PHE A 304 -23.10 -8.90 -7.70
C PHE A 304 -24.32 -9.57 -8.33
N ASN A 305 -24.75 -9.11 -9.51
CA ASN A 305 -25.80 -9.77 -10.31
C ASN A 305 -27.10 -10.13 -9.53
N GLY A 306 -27.56 -9.23 -8.66
CA GLY A 306 -28.70 -9.46 -7.78
C GLY A 306 -28.49 -10.50 -6.68
N PHE A 307 -27.25 -10.95 -6.46
CA PHE A 307 -26.86 -11.75 -5.30
C PHE A 307 -26.16 -10.88 -4.25
N VAL A 308 -26.36 -11.24 -2.99
CA VAL A 308 -25.73 -10.63 -1.84
C VAL A 308 -25.06 -11.73 -1.03
N VAL A 309 -23.75 -11.60 -0.79
CA VAL A 309 -23.02 -12.42 0.17
C VAL A 309 -22.97 -11.64 1.48
N ALA A 310 -23.58 -12.18 2.52
CA ALA A 310 -23.65 -11.56 3.83
C ALA A 310 -23.22 -12.52 4.93
N ARG A 311 -22.84 -11.95 6.08
CA ARG A 311 -22.59 -12.69 7.31
C ARG A 311 -23.93 -12.86 8.05
N GLY A 312 -24.38 -14.11 8.18
CA GLY A 312 -25.50 -14.46 9.04
C GLY A 312 -25.05 -15.01 10.40
N PRO A 313 -26.00 -15.41 11.26
CA PRO A 313 -25.71 -15.91 12.61
C PRO A 313 -24.86 -17.19 12.64
N SER A 314 -24.97 -18.03 11.62
CA SER A 314 -24.33 -19.36 11.54
C SER A 314 -23.21 -19.46 10.51
N GLY A 315 -22.78 -18.33 9.92
CA GLY A 315 -21.76 -18.31 8.86
C GLY A 315 -22.15 -17.45 7.67
N LEU A 316 -21.48 -17.63 6.54
CA LEU A 316 -21.81 -16.91 5.31
C LEU A 316 -23.10 -17.41 4.66
N VAL A 317 -23.92 -16.48 4.18
CA VAL A 317 -25.15 -16.74 3.44
C VAL A 317 -25.11 -16.05 2.08
N LEU A 318 -25.57 -16.74 1.04
CA LEU A 318 -25.88 -16.15 -0.25
C LEU A 318 -27.38 -15.88 -0.32
N TRP A 319 -27.74 -14.63 -0.54
CA TRP A 319 -29.12 -14.21 -0.71
C TRP A 319 -29.38 -13.78 -2.15
N ASP A 320 -30.48 -14.25 -2.73
CA ASP A 320 -30.90 -13.92 -4.09
C ASP A 320 -32.01 -12.87 -4.06
N ALA A 321 -31.66 -11.65 -4.44
CA ALA A 321 -32.58 -10.51 -4.43
C ALA A 321 -33.66 -10.54 -5.49
N LEU A 322 -33.47 -11.29 -6.57
CA LEU A 322 -34.51 -11.50 -7.57
C LEU A 322 -35.51 -12.56 -7.08
N ALA A 323 -35.02 -13.61 -6.42
CA ALA A 323 -35.87 -14.65 -5.84
C ALA A 323 -36.39 -14.33 -4.42
N LYS A 324 -35.98 -13.19 -3.85
CA LYS A 324 -36.30 -12.73 -2.50
C LYS A 324 -36.06 -13.80 -1.41
N SER A 325 -35.01 -14.61 -1.56
CA SER A 325 -34.78 -15.78 -0.70
C SER A 325 -33.29 -16.17 -0.59
N PRO A 326 -32.88 -16.84 0.50
CA PRO A 326 -31.53 -17.42 0.60
C PRO A 326 -31.34 -18.58 -0.38
N VAL A 327 -30.10 -18.80 -0.79
CA VAL A 327 -29.70 -19.89 -1.67
C VAL A 327 -29.16 -21.04 -0.83
N ALA A 328 -29.87 -22.18 -0.79
CA ALA A 328 -29.55 -23.28 0.12
C ALA A 328 -28.37 -24.18 -0.33
N ASP A 329 -28.18 -24.38 -1.64
CA ASP A 329 -27.20 -25.36 -2.18
C ASP A 329 -25.78 -24.80 -2.40
N VAL A 330 -25.44 -23.71 -1.73
CA VAL A 330 -24.10 -23.10 -1.78
C VAL A 330 -23.40 -23.26 -0.45
N THR A 331 -22.15 -23.70 -0.50
CA THR A 331 -21.34 -23.93 0.70
C THR A 331 -20.64 -22.64 1.14
N GLU A 332 -20.35 -22.51 2.45
CA GLU A 332 -19.55 -21.39 2.95
C GLU A 332 -18.17 -21.32 2.29
N GLY A 333 -17.55 -22.47 1.99
CA GLY A 333 -16.27 -22.54 1.26
C GLY A 333 -16.35 -21.91 -0.13
N GLU A 334 -17.43 -22.17 -0.87
CA GLU A 334 -17.68 -21.53 -2.18
C GLU A 334 -17.86 -20.02 -2.04
N LEU A 335 -18.53 -19.54 -0.98
CA LEU A 335 -18.70 -18.11 -0.73
C LEU A 335 -17.37 -17.43 -0.36
N GLN A 336 -16.50 -18.09 0.41
CA GLN A 336 -15.16 -17.60 0.70
C GLN A 336 -14.31 -17.51 -0.59
N GLU A 337 -14.44 -18.48 -1.49
CA GLU A 337 -13.76 -18.44 -2.80
C GLU A 337 -14.28 -17.31 -3.68
N VAL A 338 -15.59 -17.01 -3.66
CA VAL A 338 -16.16 -15.83 -4.34
C VAL A 338 -15.54 -14.54 -3.79
N LEU A 339 -15.43 -14.40 -2.47
CA LEU A 339 -14.82 -13.23 -1.82
C LEU A 339 -13.32 -13.09 -2.14
N ARG A 340 -12.63 -14.20 -2.45
CA ARG A 340 -11.21 -14.20 -2.88
C ARG A 340 -11.02 -14.10 -4.39
N HIS A 341 -12.09 -13.96 -5.17
CA HIS A 341 -12.05 -13.96 -6.64
C HIS A 341 -11.53 -15.27 -7.25
N GLU A 342 -11.73 -16.38 -6.54
CA GLU A 342 -11.44 -17.75 -6.98
C GLU A 342 -12.70 -18.45 -7.50
N ALA A 343 -13.87 -17.87 -7.27
CA ALA A 343 -15.13 -18.35 -7.80
C ALA A 343 -16.05 -17.20 -8.25
N ALA A 344 -17.03 -17.53 -9.09
CA ALA A 344 -18.09 -16.62 -9.50
C ALA A 344 -19.44 -17.34 -9.49
N ILE A 345 -20.52 -16.61 -9.22
CA ILE A 345 -21.88 -17.15 -9.25
C ILE A 345 -22.70 -16.38 -10.29
N VAL A 346 -23.20 -17.13 -11.28
CA VAL A 346 -23.98 -16.61 -12.39
C VAL A 346 -25.34 -17.26 -12.47
N ARG A 347 -26.24 -16.64 -13.23
CA ARG A 347 -27.57 -17.13 -13.54
C ARG A 347 -27.57 -17.65 -14.97
N THR A 348 -28.09 -18.84 -15.17
CA THR A 348 -28.38 -19.40 -16.50
C THR A 348 -29.89 -19.53 -16.67
N ALA A 349 -30.35 -19.94 -17.85
CA ALA A 349 -31.75 -20.24 -18.11
C ALA A 349 -32.18 -21.52 -17.36
N GLY A 350 -32.45 -21.39 -16.05
CA GLY A 350 -32.99 -22.47 -15.21
C GLY A 350 -32.24 -22.70 -13.90
N TYR A 351 -30.94 -22.40 -13.84
CA TYR A 351 -30.11 -22.67 -12.67
C TYR A 351 -29.25 -21.47 -12.26
N ARG A 352 -28.74 -21.55 -11.03
CA ARG A 352 -27.60 -20.75 -10.58
C ARG A 352 -26.36 -21.61 -10.73
N VAL A 353 -25.27 -21.06 -11.27
CA VAL A 353 -24.05 -21.82 -11.53
C VAL A 353 -22.91 -21.20 -10.72
N VAL A 354 -22.18 -22.05 -10.00
CA VAL A 354 -20.90 -21.71 -9.40
C VAL A 354 -19.80 -22.12 -10.36
N LEU A 355 -18.97 -21.16 -10.78
CA LEU A 355 -17.73 -21.41 -11.50
C LEU A 355 -16.58 -21.28 -10.51
N ARG A 356 -15.77 -22.32 -10.34
CA ARG A 356 -14.65 -22.37 -9.40
C ARG A 356 -13.35 -22.54 -10.14
N LEU A 357 -12.39 -21.68 -9.85
CA LEU A 357 -11.04 -21.73 -10.37
C LEU A 357 -10.15 -22.53 -9.42
N ARG A 358 -9.42 -23.48 -9.97
CA ARG A 358 -8.21 -24.03 -9.37
C ARG A 358 -7.04 -23.35 -10.06
N PRO A 359 -6.37 -22.39 -9.40
CA PRO A 359 -5.37 -21.55 -10.05
C PRO A 359 -4.30 -22.37 -10.79
N GLY A 360 -4.10 -22.06 -12.06
CA GLY A 360 -3.12 -22.75 -12.93
C GLY A 360 -3.49 -24.18 -13.33
N VAL A 361 -4.67 -24.69 -12.96
CA VAL A 361 -5.11 -26.06 -13.26
C VAL A 361 -6.37 -26.08 -14.13
N SER A 362 -7.49 -25.59 -13.61
CA SER A 362 -8.78 -25.69 -14.29
C SER A 362 -9.82 -24.72 -13.76
N LEU A 363 -10.83 -24.45 -14.58
CA LEU A 363 -12.09 -23.83 -14.19
C LEU A 363 -13.17 -24.92 -14.23
N SER A 364 -13.88 -25.13 -13.13
CA SER A 364 -14.98 -26.10 -13.03
C SER A 364 -16.32 -25.39 -12.86
N CYS A 365 -17.40 -25.93 -13.40
CA CYS A 365 -18.75 -25.45 -13.13
C CYS A 365 -19.57 -26.46 -12.33
N ARG A 366 -20.54 -25.95 -11.58
CA ARG A 366 -21.57 -26.75 -10.89
C ARG A 366 -22.88 -25.97 -10.86
N ALA A 367 -23.98 -26.61 -11.23
CA ALA A 367 -25.31 -26.06 -11.03
C ALA A 367 -25.75 -26.25 -9.57
N LEU A 368 -26.34 -25.21 -8.98
CA LEU A 368 -26.96 -25.28 -7.66
C LEU A 368 -28.33 -25.95 -7.78
N GLY A 369 -28.49 -27.11 -7.16
CA GLY A 369 -29.69 -27.96 -7.24
C GLY A 369 -29.96 -28.50 -8.64
N GLY A 370 -28.93 -28.61 -9.49
CA GLY A 370 -29.05 -28.94 -10.91
C GLY A 370 -28.08 -30.02 -11.39
N PRO A 371 -27.87 -30.13 -12.72
CA PRO A 371 -27.04 -31.17 -13.31
C PRO A 371 -25.56 -31.05 -12.94
N SER A 372 -24.83 -32.16 -13.10
CA SER A 372 -23.38 -32.18 -12.94
C SER A 372 -22.68 -31.29 -13.99
N GLY A 373 -21.61 -30.65 -13.56
CA GLY A 373 -20.82 -29.78 -14.41
C GLY A 373 -19.55 -30.40 -14.96
N SER A 374 -18.81 -29.60 -15.70
CA SER A 374 -17.62 -29.96 -16.43
C SER A 374 -16.41 -29.13 -15.96
N ASN A 375 -15.23 -29.59 -16.37
CA ASN A 375 -13.97 -28.89 -16.13
C ASN A 375 -13.38 -28.43 -17.45
N LEU A 376 -12.90 -27.19 -17.46
CA LEU A 376 -12.13 -26.60 -18.54
C LEU A 376 -10.69 -26.38 -18.04
N PRO A 377 -9.66 -26.97 -18.67
CA PRO A 377 -8.27 -26.65 -18.34
C PRO A 377 -8.01 -25.15 -18.45
N SER A 378 -7.32 -24.57 -17.48
CA SER A 378 -7.11 -23.12 -17.42
C SER A 378 -5.83 -22.76 -16.71
N THR A 379 -5.07 -21.82 -17.28
CA THR A 379 -3.89 -21.20 -16.66
C THR A 379 -4.25 -19.94 -15.86
N ALA A 380 -5.54 -19.64 -15.71
CA ALA A 380 -5.99 -18.44 -15.02
C ALA A 380 -5.57 -18.44 -13.55
N LEU A 381 -5.24 -17.25 -13.05
CA LEU A 381 -4.89 -17.02 -11.65
C LEU A 381 -6.07 -16.49 -10.84
N ARG A 382 -7.03 -15.82 -11.49
CA ARG A 382 -8.21 -15.22 -10.87
C ARG A 382 -9.41 -15.25 -11.80
N VAL A 383 -10.59 -15.06 -11.20
CA VAL A 383 -11.85 -14.85 -11.90
C VAL A 383 -12.31 -13.41 -11.69
N TRP A 384 -12.75 -12.75 -12.74
CA TRP A 384 -13.43 -11.46 -12.69
C TRP A 384 -14.87 -11.63 -13.14
N GLN A 385 -15.81 -11.10 -12.36
CA GLN A 385 -17.23 -11.11 -12.69
C GLN A 385 -17.71 -9.68 -12.93
N SER A 386 -18.42 -9.48 -14.03
CA SER A 386 -19.08 -8.22 -14.35
C SER A 386 -20.50 -8.48 -14.82
N GLY A 387 -21.48 -8.14 -13.98
CA GLY A 387 -22.86 -8.56 -14.17
C GLY A 387 -22.98 -10.09 -14.15
N ASN A 388 -23.61 -10.65 -15.18
CA ASN A 388 -23.73 -12.10 -15.35
C ASN A 388 -22.59 -12.74 -16.17
N ARG A 389 -21.59 -11.95 -16.59
CA ARG A 389 -20.45 -12.41 -17.39
C ARG A 389 -19.27 -12.74 -16.48
N VAL A 390 -18.56 -13.81 -16.83
CA VAL A 390 -17.41 -14.31 -16.06
C VAL A 390 -16.20 -14.40 -16.96
N PHE A 391 -15.08 -13.90 -16.45
CA PHE A 391 -13.82 -13.86 -17.16
C PHE A 391 -12.73 -14.54 -16.33
N ALA A 392 -11.97 -15.41 -16.96
CA ALA A 392 -10.77 -16.02 -16.41
C ALA A 392 -9.54 -15.17 -16.80
N LEU A 393 -8.75 -14.77 -15.81
CA LEU A 393 -7.57 -13.91 -15.98
C LEU A 393 -6.32 -14.77 -16.10
N ALA A 394 -5.86 -14.98 -17.33
CA ALA A 394 -4.70 -15.78 -17.70
C ALA A 394 -3.50 -14.87 -18.06
N PRO A 395 -2.49 -14.72 -17.19
CA PRO A 395 -1.30 -13.92 -17.49
C PRO A 395 -0.40 -14.61 -18.54
N GLY A 396 0.46 -13.82 -19.19
CA GLY A 396 1.51 -14.33 -20.09
C GLY A 396 1.18 -14.34 -21.58
N VAL A 397 0.00 -13.85 -21.99
CA VAL A 397 -0.39 -13.64 -23.39
C VAL A 397 -1.10 -12.30 -23.58
N SER A 398 -1.06 -11.73 -24.79
CA SER A 398 -1.71 -10.45 -25.13
C SER A 398 -3.23 -10.47 -24.98
N ASN A 399 -3.85 -11.65 -25.06
CA ASN A 399 -5.29 -11.88 -24.88
C ASN A 399 -5.59 -12.53 -23.52
N GLY A 400 -5.04 -11.97 -22.44
CA GLY A 400 -5.07 -12.62 -21.14
C GLY A 400 -6.43 -12.65 -20.44
N LEU A 401 -7.48 -12.08 -21.04
CA LEU A 401 -8.83 -12.07 -20.48
C LEU A 401 -9.75 -12.98 -21.31
N VAL A 402 -10.12 -14.13 -20.74
CA VAL A 402 -10.92 -15.15 -21.42
C VAL A 402 -12.33 -15.16 -20.84
N GLU A 403 -13.33 -14.84 -21.66
CA GLU A 403 -14.73 -14.94 -21.26
C GLU A 403 -15.22 -16.38 -21.35
N VAL A 404 -15.84 -16.85 -20.28
CA VAL A 404 -16.34 -18.23 -20.16
C VAL A 404 -17.83 -18.20 -19.89
N ASP A 405 -18.56 -19.07 -20.58
CA ASP A 405 -19.98 -19.29 -20.40
C ASP A 405 -20.25 -20.73 -19.93
N ALA A 406 -21.35 -20.92 -19.23
CA ALA A 406 -21.83 -22.23 -18.77
C ALA A 406 -23.20 -22.51 -19.42
N ALA A 407 -23.23 -23.48 -20.34
CA ALA A 407 -24.43 -23.86 -21.08
C ALA A 407 -24.82 -25.30 -20.80
N GLU A 408 -26.11 -25.61 -20.85
CA GLU A 408 -26.58 -26.99 -20.76
C GLU A 408 -26.52 -27.67 -22.12
N LEU A 409 -25.85 -28.82 -22.21
CA LEU A 409 -25.78 -29.65 -23.40
C LEU A 409 -26.01 -31.10 -23.00
N GLY A 410 -27.12 -31.69 -23.44
CA GLY A 410 -27.47 -33.09 -23.17
C GLY A 410 -27.63 -33.42 -21.68
N GLY A 411 -28.26 -32.52 -20.90
CA GLY A 411 -28.49 -32.72 -19.46
C GLY A 411 -27.24 -32.55 -18.58
N ARG A 412 -26.16 -31.96 -19.12
CA ARG A 412 -24.93 -31.64 -18.40
C ARG A 412 -24.55 -30.19 -18.60
N LEU A 413 -23.90 -29.60 -17.60
CA LEU A 413 -23.39 -28.24 -17.71
C LEU A 413 -21.98 -28.24 -18.30
N VAL A 414 -21.83 -27.59 -19.45
CA VAL A 414 -20.58 -27.49 -20.20
C VAL A 414 -20.02 -26.06 -20.11
N LEU A 415 -18.73 -25.94 -19.76
CA LEU A 415 -17.99 -24.68 -19.87
C LEU A 415 -17.47 -24.49 -21.29
N ALA A 416 -17.74 -23.32 -21.87
CA ALA A 416 -17.24 -22.94 -23.18
C ALA A 416 -16.51 -21.60 -23.11
N VAL A 417 -15.40 -21.49 -23.85
CA VAL A 417 -14.76 -20.19 -24.10
C VAL A 417 -15.61 -19.45 -25.12
N ARG A 418 -16.18 -18.31 -24.72
CA ARG A 418 -16.99 -17.47 -25.60
C ARG A 418 -16.10 -16.58 -26.46
N GLN A 419 -15.19 -15.85 -25.82
CA GLN A 419 -14.34 -14.87 -26.47
C GLN A 419 -13.06 -14.63 -25.68
N GLN A 420 -12.01 -14.16 -26.35
CA GLN A 420 -10.80 -13.67 -25.72
C GLN A 420 -10.65 -12.18 -25.99
N TRP A 421 -10.17 -11.45 -24.99
CA TRP A 421 -10.08 -10.01 -24.99
C TRP A 421 -8.64 -9.56 -24.79
N PRO A 422 -8.16 -8.57 -25.55
CA PRO A 422 -6.83 -8.03 -25.38
C PRO A 422 -6.75 -7.27 -24.06
N ALA A 423 -6.03 -7.83 -23.10
CA ALA A 423 -5.81 -7.21 -21.79
C ALA A 423 -4.47 -7.67 -21.23
N ALA A 424 -3.59 -6.73 -20.90
CA ALA A 424 -2.35 -7.04 -20.19
C ALA A 424 -2.67 -7.20 -18.70
N ILE A 425 -3.02 -8.43 -18.30
CA ILE A 425 -3.54 -8.75 -16.97
C ILE A 425 -2.69 -8.18 -15.82
N LEU A 426 -1.37 -8.17 -15.98
CA LEU A 426 -0.45 -7.69 -14.95
C LEU A 426 -0.41 -6.16 -14.80
N SER A 427 -0.87 -5.41 -15.80
CA SER A 427 -0.96 -3.95 -15.77
C SER A 427 -2.40 -3.43 -15.82
N THR A 428 -3.37 -4.30 -15.55
CA THR A 428 -4.81 -3.98 -15.62
C THR A 428 -5.46 -4.06 -14.25
N SER A 429 -6.15 -2.98 -13.87
CA SER A 429 -7.06 -2.92 -12.73
C SER A 429 -8.49 -3.13 -13.22
N PHE A 430 -9.07 -4.27 -12.85
CA PHE A 430 -10.45 -4.62 -13.20
C PHE A 430 -11.43 -4.13 -12.13
N PHE A 431 -12.61 -3.72 -12.56
CA PHE A 431 -13.68 -3.26 -11.67
C PHE A 431 -15.05 -3.61 -12.26
N ARG A 432 -16.15 -3.27 -11.58
CA ARG A 432 -17.49 -3.62 -12.08
C ARG A 432 -17.77 -2.86 -13.38
N GLY A 433 -18.08 -3.57 -14.47
CA GLY A 433 -18.41 -2.96 -15.77
C GLY A 433 -17.21 -2.61 -16.66
N GLY A 434 -15.96 -2.64 -16.18
CA GLY A 434 -14.81 -2.24 -16.99
C GLY A 434 -13.46 -2.44 -16.33
N PHE A 435 -12.43 -1.83 -16.93
CA PHE A 435 -11.05 -1.90 -16.45
C PHE A 435 -10.25 -0.65 -16.84
N VAL A 436 -9.16 -0.41 -16.12
CA VAL A 436 -8.12 0.55 -16.49
C VAL A 436 -6.83 -0.23 -16.68
N GLN A 437 -6.19 -0.07 -17.84
CA GLN A 437 -4.94 -0.71 -18.16
C GLN A 437 -3.85 0.35 -18.40
N ASP A 438 -2.67 0.13 -17.85
CA ASP A 438 -1.49 0.92 -18.19
C ASP A 438 -0.69 0.20 -19.28
N CYS A 439 -0.53 0.88 -20.42
CA CYS A 439 0.30 0.44 -21.53
C CYS A 439 1.50 1.38 -21.65
N LEU A 440 2.62 1.02 -21.02
CA LEU A 440 3.88 1.77 -21.08
C LEU A 440 3.75 3.25 -20.65
N GLY A 441 2.94 3.52 -19.61
CA GLY A 441 2.67 4.85 -19.09
C GLY A 441 1.53 5.58 -19.78
N MET A 442 0.88 4.98 -20.78
CA MET A 442 -0.37 5.46 -21.34
C MET A 442 -1.55 4.68 -20.73
N PRO A 443 -2.41 5.33 -19.92
CA PRO A 443 -3.61 4.71 -19.41
C PRO A 443 -4.67 4.55 -20.52
N PHE A 444 -5.30 3.38 -20.55
CA PHE A 444 -6.48 3.07 -21.35
C PHE A 444 -7.62 2.68 -20.41
N VAL A 445 -8.84 3.11 -20.75
CA VAL A 445 -10.06 2.67 -20.07
C VAL A 445 -10.83 1.78 -21.03
N GLY A 446 -11.21 0.61 -20.54
CA GLY A 446 -12.06 -0.35 -21.23
C GLY A 446 -13.39 -0.50 -20.50
N VAL A 447 -14.50 -0.52 -21.24
CA VAL A 447 -15.84 -0.81 -20.71
C VAL A 447 -16.43 -1.95 -21.54
N LEU A 448 -17.10 -2.88 -20.86
CA LEU A 448 -17.84 -3.96 -21.52
C LEU A 448 -19.11 -3.38 -22.17
N GLU A 449 -19.28 -3.55 -23.49
CA GLU A 449 -20.46 -3.08 -24.23
C GLU A 449 -21.04 -4.23 -25.07
N GLY A 450 -22.17 -4.80 -24.63
CA GLY A 450 -22.77 -5.96 -25.29
C GLY A 450 -21.78 -7.12 -25.38
N ASP A 451 -21.57 -7.64 -26.60
CA ASP A 451 -20.56 -8.66 -26.95
C ASP A 451 -19.22 -8.05 -27.38
N GLY A 452 -18.96 -6.80 -26.95
CA GLY A 452 -17.78 -6.00 -27.27
C GLY A 452 -17.08 -5.42 -26.03
N VAL A 453 -15.92 -4.83 -26.27
CA VAL A 453 -15.19 -3.96 -25.35
C VAL A 453 -14.96 -2.65 -26.09
N LEU A 454 -15.43 -1.57 -25.50
CA LEU A 454 -15.01 -0.24 -25.92
C LEU A 454 -13.77 0.15 -25.12
N GLN A 455 -12.65 0.30 -25.81
CA GLN A 455 -11.39 0.71 -25.21
C GLN A 455 -10.84 1.95 -25.91
N GLY A 456 -10.31 2.88 -25.12
CA GLY A 456 -9.63 4.04 -25.66
C GLY A 456 -8.64 4.66 -24.68
N PRO A 457 -7.75 5.53 -25.18
CA PRO A 457 -6.77 6.22 -24.36
C PRO A 457 -7.48 7.16 -23.38
N ALA A 458 -6.94 7.26 -22.17
CA ALA A 458 -7.48 8.05 -21.08
C ALA A 458 -6.40 8.95 -20.49
N GLU A 459 -5.77 9.79 -21.32
CA GLU A 459 -4.59 10.59 -20.95
C GLU A 459 -4.75 11.40 -19.66
N GLY A 460 -5.96 11.90 -19.39
CA GLY A 460 -6.30 12.59 -18.14
C GLY A 460 -6.03 11.76 -16.88
N LEU A 461 -5.93 10.43 -16.98
CA LEU A 461 -5.60 9.53 -15.88
C LEU A 461 -4.11 9.43 -15.57
N LYS A 462 -3.20 9.98 -16.40
CA LYS A 462 -1.74 9.95 -16.11
C LYS A 462 -1.40 10.56 -14.75
N GLY A 463 -2.14 11.59 -14.34
CA GLY A 463 -2.02 12.25 -13.04
C GLY A 463 -2.66 11.50 -11.87
N TYR A 464 -3.16 10.27 -12.06
CA TYR A 464 -3.93 9.54 -11.06
C TYR A 464 -3.47 8.09 -10.94
N LYS A 465 -3.62 7.51 -9.74
CA LYS A 465 -3.51 6.07 -9.48
C LYS A 465 -4.91 5.56 -9.19
N VAL A 466 -5.54 4.93 -10.18
CA VAL A 466 -6.88 4.37 -10.03
C VAL A 466 -6.85 3.24 -8.99
N ALA A 467 -7.77 3.29 -8.04
CA ALA A 467 -7.93 2.26 -7.02
C ALA A 467 -9.13 1.35 -7.34
N GLU A 468 -10.28 1.95 -7.64
CA GLU A 468 -11.52 1.26 -7.97
C GLU A 468 -12.28 2.02 -9.06
N GLY A 469 -13.24 1.34 -9.67
CA GLY A 469 -14.08 1.91 -10.70
C GLY A 469 -15.46 1.28 -10.81
N PHE A 470 -16.29 1.93 -11.61
CA PHE A 470 -17.59 1.43 -12.03
C PHE A 470 -17.86 1.93 -13.46
N GLY A 471 -17.94 1.00 -14.41
CA GLY A 471 -18.41 1.27 -15.76
C GLY A 471 -19.93 1.36 -15.76
N LEU A 472 -20.46 2.59 -15.89
CA LEU A 472 -21.89 2.83 -15.89
C LEU A 472 -22.51 2.38 -17.21
N ASP A 473 -21.97 2.89 -18.30
CA ASP A 473 -22.39 2.59 -19.66
C ASP A 473 -21.19 2.79 -20.61
N ARG A 474 -21.42 2.57 -21.91
CA ARG A 474 -20.39 2.72 -22.95
C ARG A 474 -19.72 4.11 -23.00
N SER A 475 -20.30 5.12 -22.36
CA SER A 475 -19.83 6.49 -22.44
C SER A 475 -19.46 7.07 -21.09
N ASN A 476 -19.70 6.38 -19.97
CA ASN A 476 -19.52 6.92 -18.64
C ASN A 476 -18.85 5.92 -17.71
N VAL A 477 -17.81 6.37 -17.02
CA VAL A 477 -17.11 5.60 -15.99
C VAL A 477 -16.91 6.47 -14.76
N TRP A 478 -17.18 5.93 -13.58
CA TRP A 478 -16.79 6.53 -12.31
C TRP A 478 -15.59 5.79 -11.75
N LEU A 479 -14.56 6.53 -11.35
CA LEU A 479 -13.38 5.96 -10.72
C LEU A 479 -13.17 6.62 -9.36
N THR A 480 -12.61 5.89 -8.41
CA THR A 480 -11.86 6.53 -7.32
C THR A 480 -10.39 6.29 -7.54
N ALA A 481 -9.61 7.35 -7.37
CA ALA A 481 -8.19 7.34 -7.60
C ALA A 481 -7.48 8.20 -6.55
N VAL A 482 -6.22 7.91 -6.33
CA VAL A 482 -5.32 8.83 -5.62
C VAL A 482 -4.70 9.73 -6.67
N ARG A 483 -4.95 11.04 -6.57
CA ARG A 483 -4.31 12.03 -7.44
C ARG A 483 -2.81 12.08 -7.10
N ARG A 484 -1.96 11.98 -8.12
CA ARG A 484 -0.51 11.81 -7.93
C ARG A 484 0.17 13.05 -7.39
N VAL A 485 -0.32 14.24 -7.76
CA VAL A 485 0.28 15.52 -7.37
C VAL A 485 0.16 15.72 -5.86
N ASP A 486 -1.04 15.69 -5.30
CA ASP A 486 -1.31 16.02 -3.89
C ASP A 486 -1.59 14.79 -3.02
N GLY A 487 -1.86 13.62 -3.62
CA GLY A 487 -2.20 12.41 -2.89
C GLY A 487 -3.65 12.40 -2.42
N GLU A 488 -4.45 13.38 -2.84
CA GLU A 488 -5.85 13.45 -2.47
C GLU A 488 -6.60 12.27 -3.09
N THR A 489 -7.47 11.69 -2.27
CA THR A 489 -8.43 10.72 -2.78
C THR A 489 -9.50 11.49 -3.54
N VAL A 490 -9.62 11.17 -4.82
CA VAL A 490 -10.57 11.81 -5.70
C VAL A 490 -11.49 10.77 -6.33
N ARG A 491 -12.72 11.18 -6.56
CA ARG A 491 -13.62 10.52 -7.50
C ARG A 491 -13.56 11.25 -8.83
N LEU A 492 -13.37 10.49 -9.90
CA LEU A 492 -13.31 10.95 -11.26
C LEU A 492 -14.56 10.51 -12.01
N SER A 493 -15.21 11.43 -12.72
CA SER A 493 -16.20 11.08 -13.74
C SER A 493 -15.54 11.18 -15.11
N LEU A 494 -15.53 10.09 -15.86
CA LEU A 494 -14.97 10.03 -17.20
C LEU A 494 -16.06 9.87 -18.24
N ALA A 495 -15.89 10.55 -19.38
CA ALA A 495 -16.76 10.41 -20.54
C ALA A 495 -15.97 9.97 -21.78
N PHE A 496 -16.53 9.06 -22.57
CA PHE A 496 -15.95 8.68 -23.86
C PHE A 496 -16.42 9.65 -24.96
N LYS A 497 -15.49 10.42 -25.53
CA LYS A 497 -15.75 11.42 -26.57
C LYS A 497 -14.65 11.37 -27.62
N ALA A 498 -15.03 11.36 -28.90
CA ALA A 498 -14.10 11.39 -30.03
C ALA A 498 -12.96 10.34 -29.94
N GLY A 499 -13.30 9.09 -29.60
CA GLY A 499 -12.35 7.97 -29.56
C GLY A 499 -11.44 7.92 -28.32
N ARG A 500 -11.66 8.76 -27.31
CA ARG A 500 -10.86 8.82 -26.08
C ARG A 500 -11.73 9.04 -24.85
N TRP A 501 -11.19 8.68 -23.69
CA TRP A 501 -11.79 8.96 -22.39
C TRP A 501 -11.26 10.29 -21.84
N ALA A 502 -12.17 11.22 -21.54
CA ALA A 502 -11.87 12.50 -20.92
C ALA A 502 -12.33 12.50 -19.47
N VAL A 503 -11.52 13.07 -18.57
CA VAL A 503 -11.93 13.36 -17.19
C VAL A 503 -12.79 14.62 -17.23
N GLU A 504 -14.08 14.47 -16.96
CA GLU A 504 -15.06 15.56 -16.98
C GLU A 504 -15.20 16.23 -15.61
N GLU A 505 -14.97 15.45 -14.55
CA GLU A 505 -15.21 15.91 -13.18
C GLU A 505 -14.22 15.25 -12.23
N VAL A 506 -13.73 16.02 -11.26
CA VAL A 506 -12.85 15.58 -10.18
C VAL A 506 -13.43 16.09 -8.87
N VAL A 507 -13.75 15.18 -7.96
CA VAL A 507 -14.32 15.50 -6.64
C VAL A 507 -13.43 14.90 -5.57
N VAL A 508 -12.94 15.69 -4.63
CA VAL A 508 -12.21 15.18 -3.46
C VAL A 508 -13.19 14.43 -2.57
N VAL A 509 -12.83 13.21 -2.17
CA VAL A 509 -13.66 12.34 -1.34
C VAL A 509 -12.84 11.79 -0.17
N ALA A 510 -13.49 11.53 0.96
CA ALA A 510 -12.80 11.11 2.19
C ALA A 510 -12.21 9.68 2.12
N THR A 511 -12.78 8.81 1.28
CA THR A 511 -12.40 7.39 1.23
C THR A 511 -12.30 6.88 -0.20
N LEU A 512 -11.40 5.92 -0.43
CA LEU A 512 -11.38 5.13 -1.66
C LEU A 512 -12.59 4.19 -1.68
N GLY A 513 -13.17 3.99 -2.85
CA GLY A 513 -14.31 3.11 -3.04
C GLY A 513 -15.36 3.70 -3.97
N VAL A 514 -15.87 2.89 -4.90
CA VAL A 514 -17.00 3.28 -5.75
C VAL A 514 -18.23 2.49 -5.35
N ASP A 515 -19.08 3.12 -4.54
CA ASP A 515 -20.40 2.58 -4.19
C ASP A 515 -21.43 3.02 -5.24
N ALA A 516 -21.47 2.26 -6.33
CA ALA A 516 -22.36 2.49 -7.44
C ALA A 516 -22.97 1.20 -7.96
N ALA A 517 -24.11 1.34 -8.64
CA ALA A 517 -24.82 0.28 -9.33
C ALA A 517 -25.47 0.83 -10.60
N ALA A 518 -25.72 -0.06 -11.56
CA ALA A 518 -26.45 0.26 -12.78
C ALA A 518 -27.54 -0.79 -13.04
N SER A 519 -28.70 -0.32 -13.52
CA SER A 519 -29.74 -1.20 -14.04
C SER A 519 -29.40 -1.68 -15.45
N SER A 520 -30.04 -2.76 -15.88
CA SER A 520 -29.97 -3.23 -17.28
C SER A 520 -30.56 -2.22 -18.28
N SER A 521 -31.34 -1.24 -17.82
CA SER A 521 -31.87 -0.14 -18.63
C SER A 521 -30.91 1.06 -18.75
N GLY A 522 -29.69 0.95 -18.21
CA GLY A 522 -28.63 1.96 -18.29
C GLY A 522 -28.78 3.11 -17.29
N VAL A 523 -29.57 2.93 -16.23
CA VAL A 523 -29.68 3.92 -15.14
C VAL A 523 -28.65 3.58 -14.07
N GLY A 524 -27.72 4.48 -13.84
CA GLY A 524 -26.70 4.43 -12.80
C GLY A 524 -27.11 5.15 -11.56
N VAL A 525 -26.73 4.63 -10.41
CA VAL A 525 -26.81 5.32 -9.13
C VAL A 525 -25.46 5.21 -8.45
N LEU A 526 -24.94 6.35 -8.03
CA LEU A 526 -23.71 6.49 -7.26
C LEU A 526 -24.05 7.11 -5.91
N ARG A 527 -23.55 6.52 -4.82
CA ARG A 527 -23.71 7.09 -3.49
C ARG A 527 -22.66 8.16 -3.23
N GLU A 528 -23.12 9.30 -2.70
CA GLU A 528 -22.30 10.34 -2.12
C GLU A 528 -22.58 10.47 -0.61
N GLU A 529 -21.82 11.34 0.06
CA GLU A 529 -21.95 11.59 1.48
C GLU A 529 -23.36 12.08 1.87
N ASP A 530 -24.01 12.93 1.08
CA ASP A 530 -25.34 13.49 1.42
C ASP A 530 -26.40 13.25 0.34
N ALA A 531 -26.08 12.47 -0.69
CA ALA A 531 -26.98 12.31 -1.84
C ALA A 531 -26.75 11.01 -2.62
N LEU A 532 -27.71 10.71 -3.48
CA LEU A 532 -27.56 9.75 -4.57
C LEU A 532 -27.47 10.52 -5.90
N VAL A 533 -26.43 10.25 -6.67
CA VAL A 533 -26.28 10.75 -8.04
C VAL A 533 -26.85 9.70 -8.98
N VAL A 534 -27.96 10.04 -9.63
CA VAL A 534 -28.60 9.23 -10.67
C VAL A 534 -28.10 9.70 -12.03
N ALA A 535 -27.64 8.79 -12.87
CA ALA A 535 -27.16 9.09 -14.21
C ALA A 535 -27.78 8.17 -15.26
N LYS A 536 -28.05 8.70 -16.44
CA LYS A 536 -28.44 7.93 -17.64
C LYS A 536 -27.85 8.59 -18.87
N GLY A 537 -26.83 7.97 -19.47
CA GLY A 537 -26.02 8.65 -20.49
C GLY A 537 -25.41 9.95 -19.93
N ALA A 538 -25.57 11.06 -20.63
CA ALA A 538 -25.05 12.35 -20.18
C ALA A 538 -25.92 13.05 -19.11
N ALA A 539 -27.18 12.61 -18.93
CA ALA A 539 -28.09 13.23 -17.98
C ALA A 539 -27.76 12.80 -16.55
N ARG A 540 -27.72 13.76 -15.61
CA ARG A 540 -27.46 13.53 -14.19
C ARG A 540 -28.48 14.26 -13.32
N LYS A 541 -28.92 13.61 -12.25
CA LYS A 541 -29.81 14.18 -11.21
C LYS A 541 -29.28 13.79 -9.85
N GLN A 542 -29.23 14.74 -8.92
CA GLN A 542 -28.90 14.48 -7.52
C GLN A 542 -30.19 14.39 -6.71
N ILE A 543 -30.28 13.41 -5.83
CA ILE A 543 -31.43 13.17 -4.96
C ILE A 543 -30.94 13.15 -3.52
N ASP A 544 -31.60 13.92 -2.66
CA ASP A 544 -31.31 13.96 -1.23
C ASP A 544 -31.56 12.58 -0.59
N ARG A 545 -30.62 12.14 0.25
CA ARG A 545 -30.71 10.88 0.98
C ARG A 545 -31.05 11.04 2.46
N SER A 546 -31.42 12.24 2.91
CA SER A 546 -31.72 12.57 4.32
C SER A 546 -32.75 11.65 5.01
N GLY A 547 -33.53 10.86 4.26
CA GLY A 547 -34.44 9.82 4.77
C GLY A 547 -33.87 8.39 4.86
N LEU A 548 -32.60 8.18 4.51
CA LEU A 548 -31.88 6.90 4.61
C LEU A 548 -30.89 6.98 5.78
N ALA A 549 -31.02 6.10 6.77
CA ALA A 549 -30.18 6.07 7.95
C ALA A 549 -29.35 4.78 7.95
N GLY A 550 -28.02 4.89 7.87
CA GLY A 550 -27.12 3.74 7.98
C GLY A 550 -26.09 3.61 6.85
N GLU A 551 -25.35 2.49 6.85
CA GLU A 551 -24.36 2.15 5.83
C GLU A 551 -25.05 1.58 4.58
N LEU A 552 -25.55 2.46 3.72
CA LEU A 552 -26.17 2.09 2.44
C LEU A 552 -25.12 1.50 1.48
N ARG A 553 -25.37 0.31 0.92
CA ARG A 553 -24.56 -0.30 -0.15
C ARG A 553 -25.37 -0.58 -1.40
N LEU A 554 -24.92 -0.13 -2.57
CA LEU A 554 -25.64 -0.26 -3.84
C LEU A 554 -25.17 -1.48 -4.65
N PHE A 555 -26.12 -2.15 -5.30
CA PHE A 555 -25.84 -3.25 -6.22
C PHE A 555 -26.83 -3.33 -7.38
N SER A 556 -26.42 -3.90 -8.51
CA SER A 556 -27.29 -4.07 -9.68
C SER A 556 -28.34 -5.16 -9.45
N LEU A 557 -29.61 -4.85 -9.74
CA LEU A 557 -30.76 -5.74 -9.55
C LEU A 557 -31.61 -5.83 -10.82
N GLY A 558 -31.09 -6.49 -11.86
CA GLY A 558 -31.77 -6.61 -13.15
C GLY A 558 -32.14 -5.24 -13.72
N ALA A 559 -33.44 -4.99 -13.94
CA ALA A 559 -33.95 -3.71 -14.44
C ALA A 559 -33.94 -2.57 -13.40
N GLY A 560 -33.59 -2.84 -12.14
CA GLY A 560 -33.55 -1.85 -11.06
C GLY A 560 -32.21 -1.80 -10.33
N ILE A 561 -32.20 -1.03 -9.24
CA ILE A 561 -31.08 -0.87 -8.33
C ILE A 561 -31.46 -1.49 -7.00
N GLY A 562 -30.59 -2.35 -6.49
CA GLY A 562 -30.67 -2.89 -5.14
C GLY A 562 -29.90 -2.00 -4.17
N ALA A 563 -30.39 -1.93 -2.94
CA ALA A 563 -29.74 -1.28 -1.83
C ALA A 563 -29.73 -2.24 -0.63
N PHE A 564 -28.71 -2.11 0.21
CA PHE A 564 -28.66 -2.78 1.50
C PHE A 564 -28.45 -1.76 2.61
N GLU A 565 -29.22 -1.91 3.69
CA GLU A 565 -29.19 -1.05 4.87
C GLU A 565 -29.56 -1.92 6.07
N ASP A 566 -28.71 -1.96 7.11
CA ASP A 566 -28.97 -2.63 8.38
C ASP A 566 -29.51 -4.09 8.28
N GLY A 567 -28.96 -4.87 7.35
CA GLY A 567 -29.35 -6.26 7.14
C GLY A 567 -30.48 -6.48 6.13
N GLU A 568 -31.17 -5.41 5.77
CA GLU A 568 -32.28 -5.42 4.85
C GLU A 568 -31.81 -5.20 3.41
N VAL A 569 -32.31 -6.06 2.53
CA VAL A 569 -32.15 -5.92 1.08
C VAL A 569 -33.39 -5.25 0.52
N MET A 570 -33.17 -4.17 -0.22
CA MET A 570 -34.22 -3.30 -0.73
C MET A 570 -34.06 -3.07 -2.23
N LYS A 571 -35.17 -2.75 -2.88
CA LYS A 571 -35.19 -2.24 -4.26
C LYS A 571 -35.43 -0.74 -4.23
N LEU A 572 -34.55 -0.03 -4.90
CA LEU A 572 -34.58 1.42 -5.03
C LEU A 572 -35.36 1.82 -6.28
N SER A 573 -36.40 2.62 -6.07
CA SER A 573 -37.25 3.17 -7.13
C SER A 573 -37.16 4.69 -7.11
N LEU A 574 -36.90 5.26 -8.28
CA LEU A 574 -36.67 6.69 -8.48
C LEU A 574 -37.86 7.27 -9.25
N SER A 575 -38.46 8.34 -8.73
CA SER A 575 -39.55 9.07 -9.38
C SER A 575 -39.22 10.53 -9.64
#